data_AF-A0A3S5A7D2-F1
#
_entry.id   AF-A0A3S5A7D2-F1
#
_cell.length_a   1.000
_cell.length_b   1.000
_cell.length_c   1.000
_cell.angle_alpha   90.00
_cell.angle_beta   90.00
_cell.angle_gamma   90.00
#
_symmetry.space_group_name_H-M   'P 1'
#
loop_
_entity.id
_entity.type
_entity.pdbx_description
1 polymer ?
#
loop_
_entity_poly.entity_id
_entity_poly.type
_entity_poly.pdbx_seq_one_letter_code
_entity_poly.pdbx_strand_id
1 'polypeptide(L)'
;MSGRNFNDRQSCHLVAEAKFDSEMLSTEPVPYREQPQFEQELAWELDKRSFRQHKLQRSSIKLQFFAVENKTPVKEPLGYVVLDIRSASSKKNPKWCQILHSKQKSSPEVLISLYLDSDGTELVGDTSAKSGLFS
;
A
#
# COMPACT_ATOMS: atom_id res chain seq x y z
N MET A 1 -5.44 1.61 1.58
CA MET A 1 -4.99 2.91 1.03
C MET A 1 -6.19 3.70 0.54
N SER A 2 -6.19 5.03 0.67
CA SER A 2 -7.25 5.91 0.12
C SER A 2 -6.65 7.18 -0.48
N GLY A 3 -7.36 7.85 -1.37
CA GLY A 3 -6.90 9.08 -2.03
C GLY A 3 -7.77 10.30 -1.73
N ARG A 4 -7.24 11.49 -2.01
CA ARG A 4 -7.96 12.77 -2.02
C ARG A 4 -7.37 13.72 -3.06
N ASN A 5 -8.15 14.73 -3.46
CA ASN A 5 -7.76 15.76 -4.43
C ASN A 5 -7.40 15.20 -5.81
N PHE A 6 -7.96 14.04 -6.18
CA PHE A 6 -7.91 13.57 -7.56
C PHE A 6 -8.93 14.35 -8.38
N ASN A 7 -8.73 14.44 -9.70
CA ASN A 7 -9.82 14.82 -10.60
C ASN A 7 -10.89 13.71 -10.63
N ASP A 8 -12.07 13.98 -11.19
CA ASP A 8 -13.03 12.93 -11.54
C ASP A 8 -12.89 12.57 -13.03
N ARG A 9 -12.87 11.28 -13.36
CA ARG A 9 -12.76 10.81 -14.75
C ARG A 9 -13.52 9.50 -14.94
N GLN A 10 -14.82 9.62 -15.21
CA GLN A 10 -15.76 8.50 -15.34
C GLN A 10 -15.38 7.46 -16.42
N SER A 11 -14.60 7.83 -17.43
CA SER A 11 -14.12 6.92 -18.48
C SER A 11 -12.93 6.05 -18.06
N CYS A 12 -12.40 6.25 -16.86
CA CYS A 12 -11.22 5.57 -16.35
C CYS A 12 -11.45 4.96 -14.96
N HIS A 13 -10.59 4.00 -14.64
CA HIS A 13 -10.34 3.52 -13.29
C HIS A 13 -8.90 3.80 -12.88
N LEU A 14 -8.64 3.72 -11.58
CA LEU A 14 -7.33 3.89 -10.98
C LEU A 14 -6.75 2.53 -10.61
N VAL A 15 -5.46 2.37 -10.88
CA VAL A 15 -4.66 1.22 -10.44
C VAL A 15 -3.37 1.76 -9.83
N ALA A 16 -2.94 1.18 -8.72
CA ALA A 16 -1.62 1.43 -8.16
C ALA A 16 -0.74 0.18 -8.32
N GLU A 17 0.52 0.38 -8.71
CA GLU A 17 1.51 -0.69 -8.82
C GLU A 17 2.74 -0.33 -8.01
N ALA A 18 3.27 -1.31 -7.30
CA ALA A 18 4.52 -1.18 -6.60
C ALA A 18 5.44 -2.32 -6.97
N LYS A 19 6.73 -1.98 -7.13
CA LYS A 19 7.78 -2.97 -7.35
C LYS A 19 8.76 -2.93 -6.20
N PHE A 20 9.04 -4.10 -5.64
CA PHE A 20 10.04 -4.30 -4.60
C PHE A 20 10.66 -5.69 -4.74
N ASP A 21 11.97 -5.77 -4.57
CA ASP A 21 12.76 -7.01 -4.72
C ASP A 21 12.43 -7.86 -5.97
N SER A 22 12.36 -7.20 -7.13
CA SER A 22 12.00 -7.79 -8.44
C SER A 22 10.53 -8.24 -8.59
N GLU A 23 9.76 -8.30 -7.52
CA GLU A 23 8.33 -8.60 -7.54
C GLU A 23 7.50 -7.33 -7.72
N MET A 24 6.48 -7.42 -8.57
CA MET A 24 5.55 -6.32 -8.85
C MET A 24 4.15 -6.73 -8.39
N LEU A 25 3.57 -5.92 -7.52
CA LEU A 25 2.21 -6.08 -7.03
C LEU A 25 1.35 -4.92 -7.51
N SER A 26 0.06 -5.20 -7.71
CA SER A 26 -0.91 -4.23 -8.19
C SER A 26 -2.19 -4.29 -7.36
N THR A 27 -2.85 -3.15 -7.21
CA THR A 27 -4.19 -3.10 -6.64
C THR A 27 -5.23 -3.51 -7.67
N GLU A 28 -6.39 -3.93 -7.20
CA GLU A 28 -7.57 -4.02 -8.05
C GLU A 28 -7.96 -2.63 -8.61
N PRO A 29 -8.58 -2.59 -9.80
CA PRO A 29 -9.19 -1.39 -10.36
C PRO A 29 -10.20 -0.73 -9.42
N VAL A 30 -10.07 0.58 -9.19
CA VAL A 30 -11.07 1.36 -8.43
C VAL A 30 -11.58 2.56 -9.24
N PRO A 31 -12.82 3.04 -9.01
CA PRO A 31 -13.34 4.18 -9.75
C PRO A 31 -12.43 5.42 -9.65
N TYR A 32 -12.15 6.07 -10.78
CA TYR A 32 -11.41 7.34 -10.79
C TYR A 32 -12.35 8.47 -10.35
N ARG A 33 -12.31 8.80 -9.06
CA ARG A 33 -13.09 9.88 -8.42
C ARG A 33 -12.17 10.76 -7.59
N GLU A 34 -12.68 11.86 -7.05
CA GLU A 34 -11.90 12.79 -6.21
C GLU A 34 -11.31 12.15 -4.95
N GLN A 35 -12.01 11.16 -4.38
CA GLN A 35 -11.62 10.43 -3.17
C GLN A 35 -11.64 8.90 -3.41
N PRO A 36 -10.68 8.36 -4.19
CA PRO A 36 -10.66 6.95 -4.53
C PRO A 36 -10.35 6.08 -3.31
N GLN A 37 -11.04 4.96 -3.17
CA GLN A 37 -10.83 3.99 -2.09
C GLN A 37 -10.15 2.76 -2.69
N PHE A 38 -8.87 2.55 -2.39
CA PHE A 38 -8.13 1.38 -2.87
C PHE A 38 -8.32 0.18 -1.94
N GLU A 39 -8.44 0.42 -0.62
CA GLU A 39 -8.77 -0.57 0.42
C GLU A 39 -7.95 -1.88 0.44
N GLN A 40 -6.86 -1.92 -0.31
CA GLN A 40 -5.98 -3.08 -0.45
C GLN A 40 -4.61 -2.80 0.16
N GLU A 41 -3.96 -3.87 0.61
CA GLU A 41 -2.58 -3.91 1.07
C GLU A 41 -1.73 -4.68 0.06
N LEU A 42 -0.51 -4.18 -0.19
CA LEU A 42 0.48 -4.83 -1.04
C LEU A 42 1.60 -5.32 -0.13
N ALA A 43 1.84 -6.63 -0.10
CA ALA A 43 2.73 -7.27 0.85
C ALA A 43 3.79 -8.09 0.12
N TRP A 44 5.05 -7.91 0.51
CA TRP A 44 6.18 -8.70 0.06
C TRP A 44 6.70 -9.52 1.23
N GLU A 45 7.02 -10.78 0.98
CA GLU A 45 7.68 -11.62 1.96
C GLU A 45 9.19 -11.39 1.92
N LEU A 46 9.79 -11.22 3.10
CA LEU A 46 11.22 -11.02 3.25
C LEU A 46 11.74 -11.80 4.45
N ASP A 47 12.88 -12.46 4.28
CA ASP A 47 13.62 -12.95 5.41
C ASP A 47 14.30 -11.80 6.19
N LYS A 48 14.66 -12.06 7.46
CA LYS A 48 15.27 -11.06 8.35
C LYS A 48 16.61 -10.52 7.84
N ARG A 49 17.40 -11.31 7.11
CA ARG A 49 18.70 -10.90 6.56
C ARG A 49 18.49 -9.95 5.38
N SER A 50 17.63 -10.33 4.43
CA SER A 50 17.27 -9.53 3.25
C SER A 50 16.67 -8.20 3.67
N PHE A 51 15.77 -8.20 4.65
CA PHE A 51 15.21 -6.96 5.21
C PHE A 51 16.28 -6.03 5.83
N ARG A 52 17.24 -6.57 6.59
CA ARG A 52 18.36 -5.77 7.14
C ARG A 52 19.22 -5.18 6.02
N GLN A 53 19.48 -5.94 4.97
CA GLN A 53 20.24 -5.48 3.82
C GLN A 53 19.53 -4.35 3.09
N HIS A 54 18.21 -4.45 2.85
CA HIS A 54 17.42 -3.38 2.25
C HIS A 54 17.45 -2.09 3.09
N LYS A 55 17.42 -2.19 4.43
CA LYS A 55 17.59 -1.02 5.29
C LYS A 55 18.97 -0.37 5.13
N LEU A 56 20.04 -1.16 5.10
CA LEU A 56 21.41 -0.65 4.92
C LEU A 56 21.58 0.02 3.56
N GLN A 57 21.01 -0.57 2.51
CA GLN A 57 21.05 -0.05 1.14
C GLN A 57 20.08 1.12 0.89
N ARG A 58 19.23 1.46 1.88
CA ARG A 58 18.19 2.48 1.74
C ARG A 58 17.26 2.19 0.55
N SER A 59 16.92 0.91 0.37
CA SER A 59 15.99 0.50 -0.68
C SER A 59 14.67 1.25 -0.51
N SER A 60 14.03 1.55 -1.63
CA SER A 60 12.74 2.21 -1.66
C SER A 60 11.74 1.42 -2.49
N ILE A 61 10.47 1.56 -2.15
CA ILE A 61 9.34 1.06 -2.92
C ILE A 61 8.77 2.24 -3.68
N LYS A 62 8.79 2.17 -5.02
CA LYS A 62 8.09 3.14 -5.87
C LYS A 62 6.67 2.64 -6.09
N LEU A 63 5.69 3.36 -5.55
CA LEU A 63 4.27 3.13 -5.79
C LEU A 63 3.80 4.09 -6.90
N GLN A 64 3.58 3.54 -8.09
CA GLN A 64 3.15 4.27 -9.29
C GLN A 64 1.62 4.17 -9.43
N PHE A 65 0.98 5.30 -9.69
CA PHE A 65 -0.46 5.38 -9.95
C PHE A 65 -0.72 5.52 -11.44
N PHE A 66 -1.78 4.88 -11.91
CA PHE A 66 -2.21 4.88 -13.31
C PHE A 66 -3.70 5.19 -13.41
N ALA A 67 -4.06 5.94 -14.44
CA ALA A 67 -5.41 5.96 -14.98
C ALA A 67 -5.48 4.93 -16.11
N VAL A 68 -6.47 4.06 -16.06
CA VAL A 68 -6.65 3.03 -17.07
C VAL A 68 -8.02 3.25 -17.69
N GLU A 69 -8.07 3.34 -19.01
CA GLU A 69 -9.32 3.59 -19.73
C GLU A 69 -10.21 2.34 -19.70
N ASN A 70 -11.53 2.51 -19.52
CA ASN A 70 -12.43 1.37 -19.39
C ASN A 70 -12.57 0.55 -20.68
N LYS A 71 -12.23 1.13 -21.83
CA LYS A 71 -12.38 0.52 -23.15
C LYS A 71 -11.07 -0.05 -23.70
N THR A 72 -9.93 0.32 -23.13
CA THR A 72 -8.61 -0.06 -23.65
C THR A 72 -7.68 -0.41 -22.50
N PRO A 73 -6.72 -1.34 -22.67
CA PRO A 73 -5.78 -1.68 -21.61
C PRO A 73 -4.68 -0.60 -21.41
N VAL A 74 -4.87 0.60 -21.94
CA VAL A 74 -3.85 1.66 -21.92
C VAL A 74 -3.75 2.25 -20.51
N LYS A 75 -2.57 2.15 -19.91
CA LYS A 75 -2.23 2.73 -18.60
C LYS A 75 -1.55 4.09 -18.81
N GLU A 76 -2.23 5.16 -18.41
CA GLU A 76 -1.68 6.51 -18.35
C GLU A 76 -1.06 6.76 -16.96
N PRO A 77 0.26 7.01 -16.85
CA PRO A 77 0.88 7.25 -15.55
C PRO A 77 0.44 8.61 -14.97
N LEU A 78 -0.11 8.58 -13.75
CA LEU A 78 -0.56 9.77 -13.02
C LEU A 78 0.53 10.38 -12.12
N GLY A 79 1.55 9.60 -11.79
CA GLY A 79 2.61 10.00 -10.86
C GLY A 79 2.89 8.90 -9.83
N TYR A 80 3.73 9.17 -8.85
CA TYR A 80 4.17 8.15 -7.90
C TYR A 80 4.45 8.69 -6.50
N VAL A 81 4.52 7.77 -5.53
CA VAL A 81 5.04 8.00 -4.19
C VAL A 81 6.23 7.06 -3.97
N VAL A 82 7.27 7.54 -3.26
CA VAL A 82 8.44 6.74 -2.88
C VAL A 82 8.40 6.47 -1.38
N LEU A 83 8.42 5.19 -1.01
CA LEU A 83 8.40 4.74 0.38
C LEU A 83 9.76 4.17 0.75
N ASP A 84 10.40 4.68 1.80
CA ASP A 84 11.69 4.19 2.27
C ASP A 84 11.49 3.00 3.23
N ILE A 85 12.13 1.87 2.96
CA ILE A 85 12.04 0.65 3.78
C ILE A 85 12.46 0.89 5.24
N ARG A 86 13.35 1.85 5.50
CA ARG A 86 13.77 2.20 6.87
C ARG A 86 12.64 2.81 7.70
N SER A 87 11.62 3.37 7.04
CA SER A 87 10.45 3.94 7.70
C SER A 87 9.38 2.90 8.06
N ALA A 88 9.56 1.64 7.68
CA ALA A 88 8.66 0.56 8.03
C ALA A 88 8.62 0.37 9.57
N SER A 89 7.42 0.49 10.13
CA SER A 89 7.12 0.37 11.55
C SER A 89 6.42 -0.95 11.85
N SER A 90 6.47 -1.46 13.08
CA SER A 90 5.62 -2.60 13.50
C SER A 90 4.15 -2.22 13.68
N LYS A 91 3.82 -0.92 13.59
CA LYS A 91 2.45 -0.40 13.69
C LYS A 91 2.06 0.32 12.42
N LYS A 92 0.81 0.15 12.00
CA LYS A 92 0.19 0.96 10.95
C LYS A 92 0.15 2.43 11.40
N ASN A 93 0.92 3.27 10.73
CA ASN A 93 0.92 4.72 10.87
C ASN A 93 0.63 5.35 9.50
N PRO A 94 -0.65 5.52 9.14
CA PRO A 94 -1.03 6.06 7.83
C PRO A 94 -0.76 7.55 7.76
N LYS A 95 -0.13 7.99 6.67
CA LYS A 95 0.21 9.40 6.40
C LYS A 95 -0.22 9.81 4.99
N TRP A 96 -0.68 11.04 4.85
CA TRP A 96 -0.95 11.63 3.55
C TRP A 96 0.37 11.91 2.83
N CYS A 97 0.48 11.39 1.60
CA CYS A 97 1.62 11.55 0.72
C CYS A 97 1.14 12.17 -0.60
N GLN A 98 1.73 13.29 -1.00
CA GLN A 98 1.47 13.88 -2.30
C GLN A 98 2.03 13.01 -3.43
N ILE A 99 1.25 12.83 -4.48
CA ILE A 99 1.70 12.16 -5.71
C ILE A 99 2.70 13.06 -6.44
N LEU A 100 3.93 12.59 -6.54
CA LEU A 100 5.01 13.25 -7.24
C LEU A 100 4.86 13.09 -8.75
N HIS A 101 5.35 14.07 -9.50
CA HIS A 101 5.25 14.13 -10.96
C HIS A 101 3.81 14.03 -11.50
N SER A 102 2.83 14.44 -10.68
CA SER A 102 1.45 14.56 -11.13
C SER A 102 1.29 15.72 -12.11
N LYS A 103 0.60 15.45 -13.22
CA LYS A 103 0.17 16.49 -14.18
C LYS A 103 -1.10 17.21 -13.73
N GLN A 104 -1.74 16.75 -12.66
CA GLN A 104 -2.98 17.32 -12.15
C GLN A 104 -2.69 18.58 -11.33
N LYS A 105 -3.44 19.66 -11.61
CA LYS A 105 -3.34 20.91 -10.84
C LYS A 105 -3.84 20.77 -9.39
N SER A 106 -4.72 19.81 -9.12
CA SER A 106 -5.34 19.56 -7.82
C SER A 106 -4.38 19.07 -6.74
N SER A 107 -3.14 18.70 -7.09
CA SER A 107 -2.15 18.13 -6.17
C SER A 107 -2.68 16.90 -5.42
N PRO A 108 -2.95 15.78 -6.13
CA PRO A 108 -3.53 14.59 -5.53
C PRO A 108 -2.63 14.00 -4.44
N GLU A 109 -3.26 13.49 -3.38
CA GLU A 109 -2.59 12.87 -2.24
C GLU A 109 -3.21 11.51 -1.93
N VAL A 110 -2.40 10.64 -1.32
CA VAL A 110 -2.80 9.27 -0.94
C VAL A 110 -2.41 9.00 0.51
N LEU A 111 -3.34 8.40 1.25
CA LEU A 111 -3.14 7.94 2.62
C LEU A 111 -2.53 6.53 2.58
N ILE A 112 -1.26 6.44 2.99
CA ILE A 112 -0.46 5.22 2.90
C ILE A 112 0.25 4.97 4.24
N SER A 113 0.36 3.70 4.62
CA SER A 113 1.27 3.25 5.67
C SER A 113 2.20 2.17 5.13
N LEU A 114 3.45 2.20 5.58
CA LEU A 114 4.42 1.12 5.37
C LEU A 114 4.70 0.50 6.74
N TYR A 115 4.41 -0.78 6.88
CA TYR A 115 4.55 -1.48 8.15
C TYR A 115 5.09 -2.89 7.94
N LEU A 116 5.64 -3.48 9.00
CA LEU A 116 6.05 -4.88 9.05
C LEU A 116 4.93 -5.67 9.67
N ASP A 117 4.48 -6.68 8.96
CA ASP A 117 3.60 -7.70 9.51
C ASP A 117 4.47 -8.82 10.09
N SER A 118 4.42 -8.98 11.41
CA SER A 118 5.14 -10.03 12.13
C SER A 118 4.29 -11.26 12.40
N ASP A 119 3.01 -11.24 12.01
CA ASP A 119 1.98 -12.14 12.53
C ASP A 119 1.58 -13.22 11.53
N GLY A 120 2.57 -13.90 10.95
CA GLY A 120 2.37 -15.24 10.39
C GLY A 120 2.18 -16.32 11.46
N THR A 121 2.03 -15.95 12.74
CA THR A 121 1.86 -16.88 13.85
C THR A 121 1.04 -16.25 14.97
N GLU A 122 -0.27 -16.16 14.81
CA GLU A 122 -1.17 -16.03 15.97
C GLU A 122 -2.16 -17.20 16.03
N LEU A 123 -2.13 -17.87 17.19
CA LEU A 123 -3.19 -18.65 17.86
C LEU A 123 -3.32 -20.15 17.56
N VAL A 124 -2.45 -20.98 18.16
CA VAL A 124 -2.94 -22.21 18.81
C VAL A 124 -3.28 -21.83 20.25
N GLY A 125 -4.57 -21.86 20.57
CA GLY A 125 -5.11 -21.42 21.85
C GLY A 125 -4.70 -22.33 23.00
N ASP A 126 -4.08 -21.76 24.02
CA ASP A 126 -4.12 -22.35 25.35
C ASP A 126 -5.41 -21.90 26.03
N THR A 127 -6.45 -22.72 25.87
CA THR A 127 -7.61 -22.72 26.77
C THR A 127 -7.15 -23.17 28.16
N SER A 128 -6.76 -22.22 29.02
CA SER A 128 -6.72 -22.48 30.45
C SER A 128 -8.13 -22.26 31.03
N ALA A 129 -8.93 -23.31 30.97
CA ALA A 129 -10.18 -23.40 31.71
C ALA A 129 -9.85 -23.43 33.21
N LYS A 130 -10.05 -22.30 33.91
CA LYS A 130 -10.13 -22.31 35.37
C LYS A 130 -11.46 -22.92 35.77
N SER A 131 -11.42 -24.19 36.15
CA SER A 131 -12.49 -24.86 36.90
C SER A 131 -12.69 -24.14 38.23
N GLY A 132 -13.84 -23.49 38.40
CA GLY A 132 -14.32 -23.07 39.71
C GLY A 132 -14.73 -24.29 40.52
N LEU A 133 -13.98 -24.59 41.59
CA LEU A 133 -14.41 -25.50 42.65
C LEU A 133 -15.09 -24.66 43.72
N PHE A 134 -16.42 -24.73 43.75
CA PHE A 134 -17.20 -24.48 44.97
C PHE A 134 -17.39 -25.83 45.67
N SER A 135 -16.86 -25.96 46.88
CA SER A 135 -17.31 -26.88 47.93
C SER A 135 -16.77 -26.37 49.25
#